data_AF-A0A534QN21-F1
#
_entry.id   AF-A0A534QN21-F1
#
_cell.length_a   1.000
_cell.length_b   1.000
_cell.length_c   1.000
_cell.angle_alpha   90.00
_cell.angle_beta   90.00
_cell.angle_gamma   90.00
#
_symmetry.space_group_name_H-M   'P 1'
#
loop_
_entity.id
_entity.type
_entity.pdbx_description
1 polymer ?
#
loop_
_entity_poly.entity_id
_entity_poly.type
_entity_poly.pdbx_seq_one_letter_code
_entity_poly.pdbx_strand_id
1 'polypeptide(L)'
;MIAFGKSDGSGEDGNYADPTYHPVNKPLIVKNLGIDPLDPQDLSYHIAPNHWQPLALDQMIGQNGVPLPGKIQTFVGSQWGDVAPFALTRANPSDLYLDPGPQPQLTGLGDTTDLDFKGQVKDVIEKSSQLTPDDPTMIDISPASNGNNPLGTNVGHGYTVNPVTGQPYTPQLVKRGDFGRVIAEYWADGPTSETPPGHWNVLANSVADSPGFQRLLGGRAPLLNALEWDVKMYFAVNGAVHDAAIACWGAKRTYDGVRPITMIRYMGTKGQSSDSGQPSFDSMGLPLPTMPEDSDVIEVITTASSVEGERHANLVTPEAGGHVGDMAVIAWPGGPADPKTQHSGTRWILAKAWVPYQRATFVTPAFPGYYSGHSTFSRSAAEVLTLMTGSEYFPGGLSEFAVHQNAFLQFEIGPSQDVRLQWARYFDAADQAGQSRLWGGIHVEADDFTGRTRGHDIGIAAFNKAVTYFDGSAAP
;
A
#
# COMPACT_ATOMS: atom_id res chain seq x y z
N MET A 1 -27.79 -6.23 -18.33
CA MET A 1 -26.44 -5.78 -17.90
C MET A 1 -26.27 -4.27 -18.05
N ILE A 2 -26.25 -3.67 -19.25
CA ILE A 2 -26.07 -2.20 -19.38
C ILE A 2 -27.10 -1.38 -18.59
N ALA A 3 -28.38 -1.80 -18.58
CA ALA A 3 -29.40 -1.11 -17.79
C ALA A 3 -29.20 -1.23 -16.26
N PHE A 4 -28.47 -2.25 -15.78
CA PHE A 4 -28.23 -2.46 -14.35
C PHE A 4 -27.23 -1.43 -13.80
N GLY A 5 -26.18 -1.09 -14.55
CA GLY A 5 -25.17 -0.07 -14.17
C GLY A 5 -25.76 1.33 -13.93
N LYS A 6 -26.95 1.61 -14.48
CA LYS A 6 -27.68 2.87 -14.23
C LYS A 6 -28.28 2.96 -12.84
N SER A 7 -28.50 1.84 -12.16
CA SER A 7 -29.20 1.75 -10.88
C SER A 7 -28.41 0.98 -9.82
N ASP A 8 -27.19 0.57 -10.10
CA ASP A 8 -26.37 -0.23 -9.20
C ASP A 8 -25.67 0.60 -8.12
N GLY A 9 -25.80 1.93 -8.12
CA GLY A 9 -25.14 2.82 -7.16
C GLY A 9 -23.80 3.39 -7.63
N SER A 10 -23.27 2.96 -8.79
CA SER A 10 -22.00 3.47 -9.34
C SER A 10 -22.07 4.93 -9.78
N GLY A 11 -23.27 5.38 -10.18
CA GLY A 11 -23.48 6.71 -10.76
C GLY A 11 -22.99 6.82 -12.20
N GLU A 12 -23.04 5.73 -12.98
CA GLU A 12 -22.57 5.68 -14.37
C GLU A 12 -23.11 6.82 -15.26
N ASP A 13 -24.43 7.09 -15.24
CA ASP A 13 -25.05 8.18 -16.01
C ASP A 13 -24.56 9.59 -15.59
N GLY A 14 -24.00 9.71 -14.39
CA GLY A 14 -23.39 10.93 -13.86
C GLY A 14 -21.86 10.97 -14.01
N ASN A 15 -21.27 10.08 -14.82
CA ASN A 15 -19.82 9.88 -14.95
C ASN A 15 -19.14 9.58 -13.60
N TYR A 16 -19.79 8.78 -12.75
CA TYR A 16 -19.28 8.36 -11.44
C TYR A 16 -19.00 9.51 -10.47
N ALA A 17 -19.56 10.69 -10.71
CA ALA A 17 -19.38 11.85 -9.84
C ALA A 17 -20.14 11.68 -8.53
N ASP A 18 -19.52 12.11 -7.43
CA ASP A 18 -20.16 12.19 -6.12
C ASP A 18 -19.86 13.55 -5.47
N PRO A 19 -20.82 14.49 -5.50
CA PRO A 19 -20.64 15.82 -4.92
C PRO A 19 -20.83 15.85 -3.40
N THR A 20 -21.19 14.73 -2.76
CA THR A 20 -21.60 14.70 -1.35
C THR A 20 -20.44 14.47 -0.39
N TYR A 21 -19.27 14.03 -0.88
CA TYR A 21 -18.07 13.90 -0.07
C TYR A 21 -17.30 15.24 -0.02
N HIS A 22 -16.95 15.66 1.19
CA HIS A 22 -16.10 16.82 1.44
C HIS A 22 -15.00 16.44 2.42
N PRO A 23 -13.71 16.56 2.05
CA PRO A 23 -12.62 16.21 2.95
C PRO A 23 -12.62 17.14 4.16
N VAL A 24 -12.37 16.57 5.35
CA VAL A 24 -12.26 17.35 6.59
C VAL A 24 -11.06 18.30 6.53
N ASN A 25 -9.93 17.80 6.02
CA ASN A 25 -8.71 18.57 5.90
C ASN A 25 -8.62 19.35 4.59
N LYS A 26 -8.04 20.53 4.67
CA LYS A 26 -7.63 21.30 3.48
C LYS A 26 -6.45 20.63 2.78
N PRO A 27 -6.30 20.83 1.45
CA PRO A 27 -5.24 20.18 0.71
C PRO A 27 -3.83 20.52 1.22
N LEU A 28 -2.96 19.51 1.32
CA LEU A 28 -1.53 19.67 1.58
C LEU A 28 -0.82 20.09 0.30
N ILE A 29 -0.18 21.26 0.30
CA ILE A 29 0.70 21.69 -0.79
C ILE A 29 2.04 20.96 -0.64
N VAL A 30 2.24 19.88 -1.41
CA VAL A 30 3.35 18.94 -1.16
C VAL A 30 4.73 19.60 -1.28
N LYS A 31 4.89 20.56 -2.20
CA LYS A 31 6.15 21.28 -2.41
C LYS A 31 6.54 22.23 -1.29
N ASN A 32 5.62 22.60 -0.40
CA ASN A 32 5.91 23.48 0.72
C ASN A 32 6.55 22.66 1.86
N LEU A 33 7.56 23.25 2.52
CA LEU A 33 8.23 22.64 3.67
C LEU A 33 7.39 22.84 4.93
N GLY A 34 6.49 21.87 5.17
CA GLY A 34 5.64 21.86 6.36
C GLY A 34 4.47 22.83 6.30
N ILE A 35 3.83 22.95 7.47
CA ILE A 35 2.79 23.91 7.81
C ILE A 35 3.51 25.15 8.31
N ASP A 36 3.33 26.32 7.69
CA ASP A 36 3.87 27.58 8.21
C ASP A 36 2.97 28.08 9.35
N PRO A 37 3.41 28.03 10.63
CA PRO A 37 2.62 28.51 11.77
C PRO A 37 2.35 30.02 11.71
N LEU A 38 3.15 30.75 10.94
CA LEU A 38 3.21 32.21 10.89
C LEU A 38 2.57 32.77 9.61
N ASP A 39 2.17 31.94 8.66
CA ASP A 39 1.36 32.37 7.52
C ASP A 39 -0.13 32.32 7.91
N PRO A 40 -0.79 33.46 8.16
CA PRO A 40 -2.22 33.50 8.44
C PRO A 40 -3.09 33.04 7.26
N GLN A 41 -2.53 32.84 6.06
CA GLN A 41 -3.19 32.18 4.93
C GLN A 41 -2.91 30.67 4.86
N ASP A 42 -1.92 30.16 5.60
CA ASP A 42 -1.67 28.73 5.75
C ASP A 42 -2.61 28.14 6.80
N LEU A 43 -3.84 27.87 6.37
CA LEU A 43 -4.91 27.30 7.19
C LEU A 43 -4.68 25.81 7.53
N SER A 44 -3.49 25.27 7.31
CA SER A 44 -3.10 23.90 7.68
C SER A 44 -2.73 23.74 9.16
N TYR A 45 -2.80 24.81 9.96
CA TYR A 45 -2.64 24.74 11.43
C TYR A 45 -3.74 23.92 12.15
N HIS A 46 -4.89 23.73 11.50
CA HIS A 46 -6.00 22.92 12.02
C HIS A 46 -6.22 21.67 11.16
N ILE A 47 -5.18 20.83 11.04
CA ILE A 47 -5.32 19.48 10.50
C ILE A 47 -5.96 18.58 11.56
N ALA A 48 -6.99 17.85 11.18
CA ALA A 48 -7.49 16.71 11.91
C ALA A 48 -6.61 15.49 11.56
N PRO A 49 -5.69 15.05 12.45
CA PRO A 49 -4.60 14.14 12.09
C PRO A 49 -5.05 12.70 11.80
N ASN A 50 -6.30 12.38 12.16
CA ASN A 50 -6.89 11.06 11.91
C ASN A 50 -7.69 11.01 10.60
N HIS A 51 -7.81 12.14 9.89
CA HIS A 51 -8.61 12.30 8.67
C HIS A 51 -7.74 12.44 7.42
N TRP A 52 -8.28 12.00 6.28
CA TRP A 52 -7.60 12.12 4.99
C TRP A 52 -7.38 13.59 4.62
N GLN A 53 -6.24 13.85 4.00
CA GLN A 53 -5.87 15.16 3.50
C GLN A 53 -5.60 15.04 1.99
N PRO A 54 -6.38 15.72 1.15
CA PRO A 54 -6.10 15.79 -0.27
C PRO A 54 -4.71 16.39 -0.53
N LEU A 55 -4.01 15.94 -1.57
CA LEU A 55 -2.75 16.57 -1.96
C LEU A 55 -2.97 17.61 -3.06
N ALA A 56 -2.23 18.71 -2.98
CA ALA A 56 -2.06 19.69 -4.04
C ALA A 56 -0.68 19.52 -4.68
N LEU A 57 -0.65 19.19 -5.97
CA LEU A 57 0.54 18.88 -6.76
C LEU A 57 0.67 19.87 -7.94
N ASP A 58 1.90 20.14 -8.40
CA ASP A 58 2.11 21.01 -9.56
C ASP A 58 1.50 20.42 -10.85
N GLN A 59 1.55 19.09 -10.95
CA GLN A 59 0.93 18.29 -12.00
C GLN A 59 0.40 16.98 -11.38
N MET A 60 -0.80 16.57 -11.78
CA MET A 60 -1.38 15.27 -11.43
C MET A 60 -1.42 14.37 -12.66
N ILE A 61 -0.91 13.15 -12.51
CA ILE A 61 -1.02 12.09 -13.50
C ILE A 61 -1.72 10.92 -12.81
N GLY A 62 -2.81 10.43 -13.39
CA GLY A 62 -3.53 9.27 -12.86
C GLY A 62 -2.67 8.01 -12.89
N GLN A 63 -3.09 6.98 -12.15
CA GLN A 63 -2.40 5.69 -12.11
C GLN A 63 -2.22 5.07 -13.51
N ASN A 64 -3.16 5.33 -14.43
CA ASN A 64 -3.12 4.92 -15.83
C ASN A 64 -2.24 5.80 -16.74
N GLY A 65 -1.49 6.76 -16.19
CA GLY A 65 -0.61 7.65 -16.94
C GLY A 65 -1.30 8.84 -17.62
N VAL A 66 -2.61 9.02 -17.42
CA VAL A 66 -3.36 10.12 -18.04
C VAL A 66 -3.24 11.39 -17.18
N PRO A 67 -2.81 12.53 -17.74
CA PRO A 67 -2.81 13.81 -17.03
C PRO A 67 -4.22 14.20 -16.58
N LEU A 68 -4.37 14.62 -15.33
CA LEU A 68 -5.63 15.10 -14.78
C LEU A 68 -5.71 16.63 -14.88
N PRO A 69 -6.89 17.21 -15.19
CA PRO A 69 -7.04 18.65 -15.42
C PRO A 69 -6.92 19.52 -14.15
N GLY A 70 -6.99 18.91 -12.96
CA GLY A 70 -6.86 19.59 -11.67
C GLY A 70 -5.45 19.52 -11.07
N LYS A 71 -5.22 20.31 -10.02
CA LYS A 71 -4.00 20.27 -9.19
C LYS A 71 -4.24 19.78 -7.76
N ILE A 72 -5.50 19.59 -7.38
CA ILE A 72 -5.91 19.14 -6.05
C ILE A 72 -6.63 17.81 -6.21
N GLN A 73 -6.28 16.84 -5.37
CA GLN A 73 -6.93 15.54 -5.34
C GLN A 73 -8.40 15.65 -4.91
N THR A 74 -9.23 14.83 -5.53
CA THR A 74 -10.61 14.56 -5.11
C THR A 74 -10.74 13.07 -4.84
N PHE A 75 -11.56 12.67 -3.86
CA PHE A 75 -11.75 11.26 -3.53
C PHE A 75 -12.36 10.52 -4.74
N VAL A 76 -11.53 9.71 -5.40
CA VAL A 76 -11.96 8.88 -6.54
C VAL A 76 -12.94 7.82 -6.06
N GLY A 77 -14.17 7.86 -6.59
CA GLY A 77 -15.23 6.89 -6.31
C GLY A 77 -15.75 6.95 -4.87
N SER A 78 -15.88 8.12 -4.26
CA SER A 78 -16.31 8.22 -2.84
C SER A 78 -17.65 7.53 -2.54
N GLN A 79 -18.52 7.33 -3.53
CA GLN A 79 -19.78 6.60 -3.44
C GLN A 79 -19.66 5.07 -3.57
N TRP A 80 -18.48 4.53 -3.86
CA TRP A 80 -18.36 3.13 -4.33
C TRP A 80 -18.79 2.08 -3.30
N GLY A 81 -18.87 2.44 -2.02
CA GLY A 81 -19.44 1.58 -0.98
C GLY A 81 -20.95 1.33 -1.11
N ASP A 82 -21.65 2.15 -1.90
CA ASP A 82 -23.08 2.01 -2.17
C ASP A 82 -23.38 1.19 -3.43
N VAL A 83 -22.33 0.75 -4.15
CA VAL A 83 -22.49 -0.08 -5.35
C VAL A 83 -23.04 -1.45 -4.96
N ALA A 84 -23.93 -1.99 -5.81
CA ALA A 84 -24.53 -3.30 -5.63
C ALA A 84 -23.43 -4.39 -5.66
N PRO A 85 -23.30 -5.19 -4.58
CA PRO A 85 -22.30 -6.24 -4.51
C PRO A 85 -22.70 -7.46 -5.32
N PHE A 86 -21.71 -8.29 -5.62
CA PHE A 86 -21.84 -9.60 -6.22
C PHE A 86 -22.26 -10.67 -5.20
N ALA A 87 -21.56 -10.75 -4.07
CA ALA A 87 -21.74 -11.76 -3.03
C ALA A 87 -21.94 -11.19 -1.63
N LEU A 88 -21.45 -9.97 -1.36
CA LEU A 88 -21.59 -9.35 -0.04
C LEU A 88 -23.05 -9.07 0.33
N THR A 89 -23.33 -9.18 1.63
CA THR A 89 -24.63 -8.86 2.23
C THR A 89 -24.43 -8.06 3.52
N ARG A 90 -25.45 -7.30 3.90
CA ARG A 90 -25.50 -6.52 5.15
C ARG A 90 -26.91 -6.54 5.71
N ALA A 91 -27.04 -6.44 7.04
CA ALA A 91 -28.34 -6.49 7.70
C ALA A 91 -29.17 -5.23 7.42
N ASN A 92 -28.56 -4.06 7.59
CA ASN A 92 -29.19 -2.77 7.25
C ASN A 92 -28.51 -2.15 6.03
N PRO A 93 -29.26 -1.50 5.12
CA PRO A 93 -28.68 -0.80 3.97
C PRO A 93 -27.71 0.33 4.30
N SER A 94 -27.68 0.81 5.54
CA SER A 94 -26.74 1.83 6.02
C SER A 94 -25.45 1.27 6.61
N ASP A 95 -25.38 -0.05 6.86
CA ASP A 95 -24.21 -0.67 7.49
C ASP A 95 -23.06 -0.79 6.48
N LEU A 96 -21.83 -0.77 6.97
CA LEU A 96 -20.67 -1.14 6.16
C LEU A 96 -20.68 -2.63 5.88
N TYR A 97 -20.33 -3.02 4.65
CA TYR A 97 -20.04 -4.40 4.34
C TYR A 97 -18.75 -4.83 5.04
N LEU A 98 -18.84 -5.88 5.86
CA LEU A 98 -17.71 -6.43 6.62
C LEU A 98 -16.97 -5.36 7.44
N ASP A 99 -17.72 -4.55 8.18
CA ASP A 99 -17.18 -3.44 8.98
C ASP A 99 -16.03 -3.90 9.90
N PRO A 100 -14.79 -3.41 9.70
CA PRO A 100 -13.66 -3.77 10.55
C PRO A 100 -13.57 -2.94 11.85
N GLY A 101 -14.39 -1.90 12.01
CA GLY A 101 -14.14 -0.87 13.02
C GLY A 101 -13.12 0.19 12.57
N PRO A 102 -12.89 1.24 13.36
CA PRO A 102 -11.95 2.31 13.00
C PRO A 102 -10.49 1.87 13.08
N GLN A 103 -9.63 2.51 12.29
CA GLN A 103 -8.17 2.41 12.40
C GLN A 103 -7.64 2.97 13.72
N PRO A 104 -6.39 2.62 14.11
CA PRO A 104 -5.68 3.32 15.17
C PRO A 104 -5.63 4.84 14.95
N GLN A 105 -5.74 5.62 16.02
CA GLN A 105 -5.87 7.07 16.01
C GLN A 105 -4.79 7.74 16.86
N LEU A 106 -4.26 8.86 16.40
CA LEU A 106 -3.43 9.76 17.20
C LEU A 106 -4.31 10.53 18.17
N THR A 107 -4.18 10.27 19.48
CA THR A 107 -4.96 10.94 20.53
C THR A 107 -4.11 11.92 21.34
N GLY A 108 -2.79 11.73 21.37
CA GLY A 108 -1.88 12.43 22.26
C GLY A 108 -1.97 11.99 23.72
N LEU A 109 -2.76 10.95 24.04
CA LEU A 109 -2.99 10.50 25.41
C LEU A 109 -2.08 9.34 25.82
N GLY A 110 -1.35 8.72 24.88
CA GLY A 110 -0.55 7.53 25.14
C GLY A 110 -1.39 6.28 25.44
N ASP A 111 -2.65 6.26 25.03
CA ASP A 111 -3.49 5.06 25.05
C ASP A 111 -3.10 4.08 23.92
N THR A 112 -3.67 2.88 23.91
CA THR A 112 -3.29 1.83 22.96
C THR A 112 -3.37 2.28 21.50
N THR A 113 -4.42 3.03 21.14
CA THR A 113 -4.62 3.49 19.76
C THR A 113 -3.57 4.54 19.35
N ASP A 114 -3.16 5.41 20.27
CA ASP A 114 -2.10 6.40 20.07
C ASP A 114 -0.73 5.75 19.89
N LEU A 115 -0.43 4.75 20.73
CA LEU A 115 0.82 3.99 20.65
C LEU A 115 0.89 3.18 19.35
N ASP A 116 -0.19 2.53 18.94
CA ASP A 116 -0.27 1.80 17.67
C ASP A 116 -0.12 2.74 16.46
N PHE A 117 -0.73 3.93 16.49
CA PHE A 117 -0.56 4.94 15.45
C PHE A 117 0.91 5.38 15.34
N LYS A 118 1.54 5.72 16.46
CA LYS A 118 2.94 6.16 16.53
C LYS A 118 3.91 5.06 16.09
N GLY A 119 3.66 3.82 16.50
CA GLY A 119 4.46 2.66 16.09
C GLY A 119 4.42 2.42 14.58
N GLN A 120 3.25 2.55 13.97
CA GLN A 120 3.10 2.42 12.51
C GLN A 120 3.76 3.57 11.73
N VAL A 121 3.77 4.79 12.29
CA VAL A 121 4.52 5.92 11.71
C VAL A 121 6.03 5.65 11.75
N LYS A 122 6.53 5.12 12.87
CA LYS A 122 7.93 4.70 13.00
C LYS A 122 8.28 3.62 11.97
N ASP A 123 7.45 2.59 11.80
CA ASP A 123 7.68 1.54 10.79
C ASP A 123 7.77 2.11 9.36
N VAL A 124 6.89 3.04 8.97
CA VAL A 124 6.97 3.67 7.64
C VAL A 124 8.27 4.46 7.46
N ILE A 125 8.70 5.22 8.47
CA ILE A 125 9.98 5.95 8.43
C ILE A 125 11.15 4.97 8.34
N GLU A 126 11.12 3.89 9.13
CA GLU A 126 12.14 2.84 9.12
C GLU A 126 12.25 2.20 7.73
N LYS A 127 11.15 1.80 7.09
CA LYS A 127 11.17 1.26 5.72
C LYS A 127 11.69 2.31 4.73
N SER A 128 11.28 3.57 4.87
CA SER A 128 11.75 4.67 4.01
C SER A 128 13.27 4.87 4.11
N SER A 129 13.85 4.72 5.30
CA SER A 129 15.30 4.84 5.52
C SER A 129 16.13 3.74 4.84
N GLN A 130 15.48 2.59 4.56
CA GLN A 130 16.11 1.38 4.02
C GLN A 130 16.04 1.28 2.48
N LEU A 131 15.47 2.27 1.80
CA LEU A 131 15.28 2.26 0.34
C LEU A 131 16.56 2.53 -0.47
N THR A 132 17.69 2.84 0.18
CA THR A 132 18.92 3.16 -0.56
C THR A 132 19.57 1.92 -1.19
N PRO A 133 20.01 1.98 -2.47
CA PRO A 133 20.85 0.92 -3.06
C PRO A 133 22.28 0.89 -2.50
N ASP A 134 22.68 1.93 -1.77
CA ASP A 134 24.05 2.10 -1.28
C ASP A 134 24.30 1.30 0.01
N ASP A 135 23.24 0.84 0.69
CA ASP A 135 23.32 -0.08 1.82
C ASP A 135 23.63 -1.50 1.30
N PRO A 136 24.77 -2.12 1.71
CA PRO A 136 25.15 -3.45 1.29
C PRO A 136 24.35 -4.58 1.99
N THR A 137 23.43 -4.25 2.90
CA THR A 137 22.62 -5.24 3.61
C THR A 137 21.82 -6.11 2.63
N MET A 138 22.12 -7.41 2.66
CA MET A 138 21.46 -8.42 1.82
C MET A 138 20.37 -9.15 2.61
N ILE A 139 19.26 -9.44 1.95
CA ILE A 139 18.14 -10.24 2.48
C ILE A 139 17.81 -11.38 1.51
N ASP A 140 17.41 -12.53 2.04
CA ASP A 140 16.90 -13.63 1.22
C ASP A 140 15.42 -13.38 0.89
N ILE A 141 15.12 -13.17 -0.38
CA ILE A 141 13.76 -12.87 -0.88
C ILE A 141 13.07 -14.09 -1.49
N SER A 142 13.73 -15.25 -1.51
CA SER A 142 13.17 -16.49 -2.03
C SER A 142 12.10 -17.06 -1.08
N PRO A 143 11.29 -18.03 -1.54
CA PRO A 143 10.36 -18.73 -0.66
C PRO A 143 11.03 -19.51 0.47
N ALA A 144 12.36 -19.68 0.47
CA ALA A 144 13.08 -20.31 1.57
C ALA A 144 13.00 -19.50 2.88
N SER A 145 12.89 -18.17 2.77
CA SER A 145 12.90 -17.25 3.91
C SER A 145 11.71 -16.28 3.92
N ASN A 146 11.03 -16.11 2.78
CA ASN A 146 9.96 -15.12 2.62
C ASN A 146 8.60 -15.79 2.29
N GLY A 147 7.51 -15.18 2.77
CA GLY A 147 6.15 -15.72 2.65
C GLY A 147 5.75 -16.60 3.84
N ASN A 148 4.67 -17.37 3.68
CA ASN A 148 4.06 -18.18 4.74
C ASN A 148 3.62 -17.35 5.95
N ASN A 149 3.10 -16.14 5.73
CA ASN A 149 2.60 -15.31 6.82
C ASN A 149 1.24 -15.85 7.32
N PRO A 150 1.03 -15.91 8.64
CA PRO A 150 -0.33 -15.92 9.17
C PRO A 150 -1.15 -14.74 8.62
N LEU A 151 -2.44 -14.98 8.37
CA LEU A 151 -3.35 -13.95 7.83
C LEU A 151 -3.30 -12.67 8.68
N GLY A 152 -3.11 -11.52 8.02
CA GLY A 152 -3.04 -10.23 8.69
C GLY A 152 -1.72 -9.97 9.43
N THR A 153 -0.62 -10.60 9.02
CA THR A 153 0.71 -10.42 9.61
C THR A 153 1.81 -10.39 8.55
N ASN A 154 3.05 -10.07 8.97
CA ASN A 154 4.27 -10.17 8.16
C ASN A 154 5.35 -11.02 8.86
N VAL A 155 4.96 -11.96 9.72
CA VAL A 155 5.87 -12.74 10.58
C VAL A 155 6.16 -14.15 10.05
N GLY A 156 5.87 -14.41 8.78
CA GLY A 156 6.16 -15.68 8.13
C GLY A 156 7.65 -16.00 8.05
N HIS A 157 7.96 -17.27 7.83
CA HIS A 157 9.33 -17.79 7.78
C HIS A 157 9.63 -18.56 6.49
N GLY A 158 8.81 -18.38 5.45
CA GLY A 158 8.93 -19.12 4.20
C GLY A 158 8.66 -20.63 4.34
N TYR A 159 9.28 -21.40 3.44
CA TYR A 159 9.10 -22.83 3.24
C TYR A 159 10.45 -23.50 3.01
N THR A 160 10.70 -24.61 3.70
CA THR A 160 11.96 -25.35 3.51
C THR A 160 12.00 -26.13 2.20
N VAL A 161 10.85 -26.58 1.68
CA VAL A 161 10.75 -27.48 0.53
C VAL A 161 9.57 -27.08 -0.37
N ASN A 162 9.79 -27.12 -1.68
CA ASN A 162 8.73 -27.01 -2.67
C ASN A 162 7.86 -28.29 -2.65
N PRO A 163 6.56 -28.19 -2.34
CA PRO A 163 5.70 -29.37 -2.17
C PRO A 163 5.43 -30.14 -3.46
N VAL A 164 5.65 -29.53 -4.63
CA VAL A 164 5.43 -30.15 -5.94
C VAL A 164 6.66 -30.92 -6.39
N THR A 165 7.86 -30.38 -6.18
CA THR A 165 9.11 -31.00 -6.64
C THR A 165 9.83 -31.81 -5.57
N GLY A 166 9.51 -31.60 -4.29
CA GLY A 166 10.21 -32.20 -3.15
C GLY A 166 11.63 -31.66 -2.93
N GLN A 167 12.03 -30.62 -3.65
CA GLN A 167 13.36 -30.00 -3.54
C GLN A 167 13.31 -28.76 -2.64
N PRO A 168 14.41 -28.42 -1.92
CA PRO A 168 14.48 -27.18 -1.17
C PRO A 168 14.40 -25.96 -2.09
N TYR A 169 13.79 -24.87 -1.62
CA TYR A 169 13.86 -23.59 -2.32
C TYR A 169 15.30 -23.04 -2.23
N THR A 170 15.83 -22.58 -3.36
CA THR A 170 17.16 -21.99 -3.42
C THR A 170 17.11 -20.56 -2.87
N PRO A 171 17.93 -20.21 -1.85
CA PRO A 171 18.03 -18.83 -1.36
C PRO A 171 18.40 -17.84 -2.44
N GLN A 172 17.82 -16.64 -2.37
CA GLN A 172 18.11 -15.54 -3.26
C GLN A 172 18.41 -14.27 -2.48
N LEU A 173 19.71 -13.99 -2.31
CA LEU A 173 20.17 -12.80 -1.63
C LEU A 173 20.12 -11.60 -2.57
N VAL A 174 19.40 -10.56 -2.17
CA VAL A 174 19.38 -9.24 -2.84
C VAL A 174 19.58 -8.14 -1.82
N LYS A 175 20.02 -6.95 -2.27
CA LYS A 175 20.10 -5.79 -1.40
C LYS A 175 18.70 -5.40 -0.93
N ARG A 176 18.56 -5.10 0.36
CA ARG A 176 17.29 -4.70 0.97
C ARG A 176 16.65 -3.50 0.27
N GLY A 177 17.45 -2.48 -0.06
CA GLY A 177 16.96 -1.30 -0.78
C GLY A 177 16.53 -1.60 -2.22
N ASP A 178 17.14 -2.59 -2.89
CA ASP A 178 16.65 -3.05 -4.20
C ASP A 178 15.30 -3.75 -4.06
N PHE A 179 15.16 -4.67 -3.10
CA PHE A 179 13.90 -5.37 -2.86
C PHE A 179 12.74 -4.41 -2.56
N GLY A 180 12.92 -3.50 -1.60
CA GLY A 180 11.87 -2.57 -1.18
C GLY A 180 11.37 -1.69 -2.33
N ARG A 181 12.29 -1.14 -3.13
CA ARG A 181 11.94 -0.32 -4.32
C ARG A 181 11.29 -1.15 -5.43
N VAL A 182 11.81 -2.35 -5.70
CA VAL A 182 11.26 -3.24 -6.73
C VAL A 182 9.83 -3.65 -6.42
N ILE A 183 9.52 -4.10 -5.19
CA ILE A 183 8.14 -4.48 -4.87
C ILE A 183 7.22 -3.27 -4.82
N ALA A 184 7.72 -2.10 -4.39
CA ALA A 184 6.94 -0.87 -4.37
C ALA A 184 6.49 -0.45 -5.78
N GLU A 185 7.32 -0.61 -6.80
CA GLU A 185 6.95 -0.32 -8.19
C GLU A 185 6.21 -1.47 -8.87
N TYR A 186 6.60 -2.74 -8.65
CA TYR A 186 5.96 -3.90 -9.27
C TYR A 186 4.47 -3.99 -8.93
N TRP A 187 4.10 -3.78 -7.67
CA TRP A 187 2.72 -3.79 -7.20
C TRP A 187 2.04 -2.40 -7.25
N ALA A 188 2.68 -1.38 -7.86
CA ALA A 188 2.02 -0.09 -8.07
C ALA A 188 1.07 -0.08 -9.26
N ASP A 189 1.20 -1.03 -10.20
CA ASP A 189 0.22 -1.29 -11.25
C ASP A 189 -0.15 -0.03 -12.06
N GLY A 190 0.86 0.58 -12.70
CA GLY A 190 0.70 1.70 -13.63
C GLY A 190 2.04 2.30 -14.11
N PRO A 191 2.03 3.19 -15.13
CA PRO A 191 0.93 3.52 -16.03
C PRO A 191 0.80 2.60 -17.24
N THR A 192 1.77 1.71 -17.47
CA THR A 192 1.82 0.81 -18.64
C THR A 192 1.35 -0.60 -18.34
N SER A 193 0.70 -0.81 -17.19
CA SER A 193 0.09 -2.08 -16.78
C SER A 193 -1.39 -1.88 -16.47
N GLU A 194 -2.08 -2.98 -16.29
CA GLU A 194 -3.36 -3.05 -15.63
C GLU A 194 -3.31 -2.48 -14.21
N THR A 195 -4.46 -2.03 -13.70
CA THR A 195 -4.67 -1.64 -12.28
C THR A 195 -4.67 -2.88 -11.38
N PRO A 196 -4.59 -2.76 -10.04
CA PRO A 196 -4.42 -3.90 -9.15
C PRO A 196 -5.42 -5.05 -9.31
N PRO A 197 -6.74 -4.82 -9.50
CA PRO A 197 -7.68 -5.90 -9.80
C PRO A 197 -7.34 -6.68 -11.08
N GLY A 198 -6.83 -5.98 -12.10
CA GLY A 198 -6.42 -6.57 -13.36
C GLY A 198 -5.17 -7.43 -13.25
N HIS A 199 -4.22 -7.07 -12.38
CA HIS A 199 -2.97 -7.83 -12.20
C HIS A 199 -3.29 -9.27 -11.80
N TRP A 200 -4.33 -9.47 -10.99
CA TRP A 200 -4.80 -10.80 -10.61
C TRP A 200 -5.44 -11.59 -11.75
N ASN A 201 -6.00 -10.93 -12.77
CA ASN A 201 -6.39 -11.61 -14.00
C ASN A 201 -5.15 -12.06 -14.80
N VAL A 202 -4.08 -11.26 -14.83
CA VAL A 202 -2.80 -11.65 -15.47
C VAL A 202 -2.18 -12.87 -14.77
N LEU A 203 -2.15 -12.88 -13.44
CA LEU A 203 -1.69 -14.04 -12.66
C LEU A 203 -2.59 -15.26 -12.86
N ALA A 204 -3.91 -15.09 -12.91
CA ALA A 204 -4.83 -16.20 -13.17
C ALA A 204 -4.62 -16.84 -14.55
N ASN A 205 -4.35 -16.01 -15.57
CA ASN A 205 -4.03 -16.48 -16.92
C ASN A 205 -2.69 -17.23 -16.93
N SER A 206 -1.65 -16.70 -16.29
CA SER A 206 -0.34 -17.39 -16.25
C SER A 206 -0.42 -18.75 -15.54
N VAL A 207 -1.27 -18.87 -14.52
CA VAL A 207 -1.60 -20.15 -13.88
C VAL A 207 -2.26 -21.12 -14.85
N ALA A 208 -3.30 -20.68 -15.57
CA ALA A 208 -4.03 -21.53 -16.52
C ALA A 208 -3.19 -21.97 -17.74
N ASP A 209 -2.21 -21.15 -18.13
CA ASP A 209 -1.28 -21.39 -19.23
C ASP A 209 -0.03 -22.15 -18.83
N SER A 210 0.16 -22.39 -17.52
CA SER A 210 1.32 -23.13 -17.01
C SER A 210 1.38 -24.55 -17.59
N PRO A 211 2.56 -25.02 -18.05
CA PRO A 211 2.70 -26.36 -18.60
C PRO A 211 2.20 -27.45 -17.64
N GLY A 212 1.31 -28.31 -18.13
CA GLY A 212 0.75 -29.41 -17.34
C GLY A 212 -0.36 -29.00 -16.36
N PHE A 213 -0.77 -27.73 -16.33
CA PHE A 213 -1.92 -27.30 -15.55
C PHE A 213 -3.20 -28.02 -16.00
N GLN A 214 -3.90 -28.64 -15.04
CA GLN A 214 -5.17 -29.31 -15.28
C GLN A 214 -6.32 -28.40 -14.84
N ARG A 215 -7.20 -28.05 -15.78
CA ARG A 215 -8.41 -27.22 -15.56
C ARG A 215 -9.50 -27.98 -14.80
N LEU A 216 -9.18 -28.42 -13.59
CA LEU A 216 -10.07 -29.15 -12.68
C LEU A 216 -10.60 -28.15 -11.65
N LEU A 217 -11.90 -27.87 -11.68
CA LEU A 217 -12.49 -26.94 -10.71
C LEU A 217 -12.37 -27.52 -9.29
N GLY A 218 -11.71 -26.79 -8.41
CA GLY A 218 -11.38 -27.24 -7.05
C GLY A 218 -10.49 -28.48 -7.01
N GLY A 219 -9.71 -28.74 -8.06
CA GLY A 219 -8.88 -29.94 -8.20
C GLY A 219 -9.68 -31.23 -8.43
N ARG A 220 -10.95 -31.14 -8.85
CA ARG A 220 -11.86 -32.29 -9.02
C ARG A 220 -12.34 -32.44 -10.47
N ALA A 221 -12.60 -33.68 -10.86
CA ALA A 221 -13.20 -34.01 -12.15
C ALA A 221 -14.65 -33.50 -12.25
N PRO A 222 -15.16 -33.20 -13.47
CA PRO A 222 -14.51 -33.38 -14.76
C PRO A 222 -13.49 -32.28 -15.12
N LEU A 223 -12.60 -32.59 -16.05
CA LEU A 223 -11.72 -31.59 -16.67
C LEU A 223 -12.57 -30.61 -17.48
N LEU A 224 -12.41 -29.31 -17.23
CA LEU A 224 -13.06 -28.26 -17.99
C LEU A 224 -12.28 -27.98 -19.27
N ASN A 225 -13.00 -27.64 -20.34
CA ASN A 225 -12.37 -27.04 -21.52
C ASN A 225 -11.90 -25.62 -21.20
N ALA A 226 -11.00 -25.08 -22.03
CA ALA A 226 -10.39 -23.76 -21.79
C ALA A 226 -11.42 -22.64 -21.67
N LEU A 227 -12.38 -22.55 -22.59
CA LEU A 227 -13.39 -21.50 -22.56
C LEU A 227 -14.22 -21.53 -21.28
N GLU A 228 -14.66 -22.72 -20.86
CA GLU A 228 -15.44 -22.87 -19.63
C GLU A 228 -14.62 -22.51 -18.38
N TRP A 229 -13.34 -22.91 -18.34
CA TRP A 229 -12.43 -22.50 -17.27
C TRP A 229 -12.28 -20.99 -17.21
N ASP A 230 -11.98 -20.35 -18.34
CA ASP A 230 -11.71 -18.91 -18.39
C ASP A 230 -12.94 -18.11 -17.97
N VAL A 231 -14.14 -18.47 -18.46
CA VAL A 231 -15.38 -17.80 -18.06
C VAL A 231 -15.64 -17.94 -16.56
N LYS A 232 -15.47 -19.14 -16.00
CA LYS A 232 -15.64 -19.38 -14.55
C LYS A 232 -14.59 -18.64 -13.73
N MET A 233 -13.36 -18.59 -14.20
CA MET A 233 -12.25 -17.89 -13.55
C MET A 233 -12.52 -16.40 -13.50
N TYR A 234 -12.78 -15.79 -14.65
CA TYR A 234 -13.05 -14.36 -14.73
C TYR A 234 -14.29 -13.98 -13.93
N PHE A 235 -15.34 -14.82 -13.93
CA PHE A 235 -16.54 -14.56 -13.16
C PHE A 235 -16.27 -14.54 -11.65
N ALA A 236 -15.53 -15.53 -11.14
CA ALA A 236 -15.21 -15.63 -9.72
C ALA A 236 -14.20 -14.55 -9.27
N VAL A 237 -13.10 -14.35 -10.01
CA VAL A 237 -12.07 -13.37 -9.68
C VAL A 237 -12.63 -11.96 -9.75
N ASN A 238 -13.33 -11.60 -10.83
CA ASN A 238 -13.86 -10.25 -10.98
C ASN A 238 -15.02 -9.97 -10.03
N GLY A 239 -15.83 -10.99 -9.66
CA GLY A 239 -16.81 -10.87 -8.59
C GLY A 239 -16.16 -10.57 -7.22
N ALA A 240 -15.05 -11.24 -6.90
CA ALA A 240 -14.32 -11.01 -5.65
C ALA A 240 -13.68 -9.63 -5.57
N VAL A 241 -12.96 -9.20 -6.61
CA VAL A 241 -12.31 -7.88 -6.62
C VAL A 241 -13.32 -6.72 -6.74
N HIS A 242 -14.50 -6.96 -7.34
CA HIS A 242 -15.63 -6.01 -7.30
C HIS A 242 -16.13 -5.79 -5.87
N ASP A 243 -16.42 -6.87 -5.16
CA ASP A 243 -16.84 -6.82 -3.75
C ASP A 243 -15.77 -6.23 -2.83
N ALA A 244 -14.50 -6.51 -3.12
CA ALA A 244 -13.38 -5.91 -2.43
C ALA A 244 -13.35 -4.38 -2.58
N ALA A 245 -13.66 -3.85 -3.77
CA ALA A 245 -13.76 -2.41 -3.98
C ALA A 245 -14.89 -1.82 -3.12
N ILE A 246 -16.06 -2.46 -3.11
CA ILE A 246 -17.24 -1.99 -2.36
C ILE A 246 -16.95 -1.90 -0.86
N ALA A 247 -16.46 -3.00 -0.26
CA ALA A 247 -16.16 -3.02 1.17
C ALA A 247 -15.06 -2.00 1.52
N CYS A 248 -13.98 -1.97 0.73
CA CYS A 248 -12.85 -1.09 0.98
C CYS A 248 -13.21 0.39 0.82
N TRP A 249 -13.94 0.78 -0.22
CA TRP A 249 -14.35 2.18 -0.43
C TRP A 249 -15.43 2.63 0.55
N GLY A 250 -16.33 1.73 0.96
CA GLY A 250 -17.27 2.01 2.06
C GLY A 250 -16.53 2.36 3.35
N ALA A 251 -15.55 1.54 3.75
CA ALA A 251 -14.71 1.81 4.91
C ALA A 251 -13.88 3.10 4.74
N LYS A 252 -13.27 3.34 3.57
CA LYS A 252 -12.53 4.57 3.27
C LYS A 252 -13.37 5.82 3.44
N ARG A 253 -14.62 5.80 2.97
CA ARG A 253 -15.53 6.93 3.11
C ARG A 253 -15.96 7.13 4.56
N THR A 254 -16.26 6.06 5.27
CA THR A 254 -16.81 6.12 6.63
C THR A 254 -15.77 6.54 7.64
N TYR A 255 -14.57 5.96 7.58
CA TYR A 255 -13.50 6.20 8.53
C TYR A 255 -12.56 7.32 8.12
N ASP A 256 -12.61 7.73 6.84
CA ASP A 256 -11.87 8.86 6.29
C ASP A 256 -10.38 8.83 6.67
N GLY A 257 -9.76 7.64 6.72
CA GLY A 257 -8.45 7.47 7.36
C GLY A 257 -7.31 8.25 6.70
N VAL A 258 -6.44 8.80 7.55
CA VAL A 258 -5.25 9.57 7.16
C VAL A 258 -4.23 8.73 6.36
N ARG A 259 -3.36 9.40 5.58
CA ARG A 259 -2.24 8.80 4.84
C ARG A 259 -0.90 9.08 5.52
N PRO A 260 0.14 8.23 5.36
CA PRO A 260 1.43 8.41 6.03
C PRO A 260 2.10 9.76 5.80
N ILE A 261 1.97 10.37 4.62
CA ILE A 261 2.52 11.72 4.36
C ILE A 261 1.94 12.76 5.32
N THR A 262 0.64 12.72 5.58
CA THR A 262 0.00 13.63 6.55
C THR A 262 0.38 13.25 7.97
N MET A 263 0.41 11.96 8.30
CA MET A 263 0.82 11.50 9.64
C MET A 263 2.22 12.00 10.00
N ILE A 264 3.22 11.69 9.16
CA ILE A 264 4.63 12.00 9.38
C ILE A 264 4.85 13.51 9.38
N ARG A 265 4.28 14.25 8.42
CA ARG A 265 4.48 15.70 8.36
C ARG A 265 3.81 16.42 9.53
N TYR A 266 2.59 16.02 9.90
CA TYR A 266 1.88 16.60 11.05
C TYR A 266 2.69 16.38 12.35
N MET A 267 3.03 15.12 12.64
CA MET A 267 3.80 14.78 13.85
C MET A 267 5.19 15.43 13.84
N GLY A 268 5.84 15.49 12.67
CA GLY A 268 7.13 16.16 12.49
C GLY A 268 7.08 17.67 12.75
N THR A 269 5.97 18.33 12.44
CA THR A 269 5.74 19.74 12.81
C THR A 269 5.47 19.93 14.30
N LYS A 270 4.95 18.91 15.00
CA LYS A 270 4.70 18.97 16.45
C LYS A 270 5.98 18.84 17.29
N GLY A 271 6.95 18.06 16.82
CA GLY A 271 8.20 17.79 17.54
C GLY A 271 8.31 16.34 17.96
N GLN A 272 8.92 16.07 19.11
CA GLN A 272 9.10 14.73 19.67
C GLN A 272 8.08 14.41 20.77
N SER A 273 7.69 13.14 20.91
CA SER A 273 6.71 12.69 21.93
C SER A 273 7.24 11.72 22.97
N SER A 274 8.56 11.49 23.03
CA SER A 274 9.17 10.48 23.91
C SER A 274 9.59 11.01 25.28
N ASP A 275 10.03 12.27 25.39
CA ASP A 275 10.52 12.83 26.66
C ASP A 275 10.00 14.25 26.92
N SER A 276 9.05 14.38 27.85
CA SER A 276 8.48 15.67 28.27
C SER A 276 9.47 16.64 28.92
N GLY A 277 10.65 16.17 29.32
CA GLY A 277 11.72 16.98 29.88
C GLY A 277 12.68 17.56 28.84
N GLN A 278 12.59 17.15 27.57
CA GLN A 278 13.49 17.59 26.50
C GLN A 278 12.85 18.67 25.62
N PRO A 279 13.67 19.48 24.92
CA PRO A 279 13.18 20.44 23.93
C PRO A 279 12.27 19.80 22.87
N SER A 280 11.43 20.63 22.26
CA SER A 280 10.50 20.24 21.19
C SER A 280 9.52 19.12 21.58
N PHE A 281 9.21 18.94 22.86
CA PHE A 281 8.19 17.98 23.28
C PHE A 281 6.77 18.42 22.88
N ASP A 282 6.03 17.52 22.25
CA ASP A 282 4.59 17.55 22.09
C ASP A 282 4.06 16.12 22.13
N SER A 283 3.00 15.87 22.91
CA SER A 283 2.38 14.54 23.02
C SER A 283 1.89 13.95 21.69
N MET A 284 1.65 14.78 20.67
CA MET A 284 1.28 14.38 19.30
C MET A 284 2.48 14.35 18.33
N GLY A 285 3.70 14.53 18.83
CA GLY A 285 4.94 14.49 18.06
C GLY A 285 5.41 13.08 17.67
N LEU A 286 6.52 13.02 16.93
CA LEU A 286 7.18 11.78 16.54
C LEU A 286 7.83 11.08 17.74
N PRO A 287 7.68 9.76 17.90
CA PRO A 287 8.42 9.02 18.90
C PRO A 287 9.91 8.97 18.50
N LEU A 288 10.79 9.34 19.42
CA LEU A 288 12.23 9.09 19.33
C LEU A 288 12.55 7.62 19.62
N PRO A 289 13.67 7.10 19.10
CA PRO A 289 14.25 5.82 19.54
C PRO A 289 14.46 5.84 21.06
N THR A 290 13.91 4.86 21.78
CA THR A 290 14.03 4.77 23.24
C THR A 290 14.72 3.49 23.71
N MET A 291 14.77 2.48 22.84
CA MET A 291 15.38 1.19 23.11
C MET A 291 16.57 0.92 22.17
N PRO A 292 17.59 0.14 22.58
CA PRO A 292 18.75 -0.16 21.73
C PRO A 292 18.42 -0.85 20.40
N GLU A 293 17.30 -1.56 20.33
CA GLU A 293 16.78 -2.20 19.13
C GLU A 293 16.00 -1.26 18.19
N ASP A 294 15.67 -0.04 18.64
CA ASP A 294 15.02 0.95 17.79
C ASP A 294 15.99 1.47 16.72
N SER A 295 15.47 1.70 15.51
CA SER A 295 16.29 2.30 14.45
C SER A 295 16.60 3.76 14.77
N ASP A 296 17.87 4.16 14.72
CA ASP A 296 18.33 5.55 14.89
C ASP A 296 18.03 6.41 13.64
N VAL A 297 16.74 6.53 13.28
CA VAL A 297 16.29 7.17 12.03
C VAL A 297 15.36 8.36 12.25
N ILE A 298 15.10 8.74 13.51
CA ILE A 298 14.28 9.89 13.91
C ILE A 298 15.03 10.68 14.98
N GLU A 299 15.29 11.95 14.76
CA GLU A 299 16.04 12.80 15.68
C GLU A 299 15.49 14.22 15.78
N VAL A 300 15.69 14.87 16.94
CA VAL A 300 15.58 16.32 17.06
C VAL A 300 16.87 16.95 16.54
N ILE A 301 16.77 17.93 15.65
CA ILE A 301 17.94 18.68 15.17
C ILE A 301 18.49 19.54 16.31
N THR A 302 19.73 19.28 16.72
CA THR A 302 20.43 20.07 17.73
C THR A 302 21.51 20.94 17.12
N THR A 303 21.92 22.00 17.82
CA THR A 303 23.08 22.82 17.41
C THR A 303 24.33 21.98 17.19
N ALA A 304 24.58 20.96 18.02
CA ALA A 304 25.72 20.07 17.86
C ALA A 304 25.65 19.26 16.55
N SER A 305 24.50 18.65 16.25
CA SER A 305 24.30 17.88 15.01
C SER A 305 24.29 18.74 13.73
N SER A 306 24.25 20.06 13.90
CA SER A 306 24.10 21.07 12.84
C SER A 306 25.43 21.71 12.43
N VAL A 307 26.54 21.39 13.11
CA VAL A 307 27.87 21.92 12.77
C VAL A 307 28.33 21.32 11.43
N GLU A 308 29.15 22.06 10.67
CA GLU A 308 29.73 21.57 9.42
C GLU A 308 30.41 20.20 9.60
N GLY A 309 30.08 19.24 8.74
CA GLY A 309 30.55 17.85 8.81
C GLY A 309 29.68 16.92 9.66
N GLU A 310 28.74 17.44 10.43
CA GLU A 310 27.78 16.65 11.20
C GLU A 310 26.53 16.27 10.39
N ARG A 311 25.80 15.28 10.88
CA ARG A 311 24.71 14.60 10.15
C ARG A 311 23.53 15.50 9.75
N HIS A 312 23.27 16.61 10.47
CA HIS A 312 22.21 17.58 10.14
C HIS A 312 22.74 18.89 9.56
N ALA A 313 24.02 19.00 9.23
CA ALA A 313 24.63 20.23 8.72
C ALA A 313 23.89 20.82 7.50
N ASN A 314 23.40 19.94 6.61
CA ASN A 314 22.70 20.35 5.39
C ASN A 314 21.25 20.80 5.63
N LEU A 315 20.71 20.59 6.84
CA LEU A 315 19.34 20.98 7.19
C LEU A 315 19.26 22.35 7.87
N VAL A 316 20.38 22.99 8.19
CA VAL A 316 20.40 24.23 8.99
C VAL A 316 21.14 25.39 8.32
N THR A 317 21.51 25.25 7.04
CA THR A 317 22.19 26.31 6.29
C THR A 317 21.31 27.58 6.22
N PRO A 318 21.88 28.77 6.01
CA PRO A 318 21.10 30.00 5.82
C PRO A 318 20.06 29.91 4.70
N GLU A 319 20.32 29.08 3.68
CA GLU A 319 19.41 28.75 2.58
C GLU A 319 18.28 27.80 3.01
N ALA A 320 18.53 26.96 4.01
CA ALA A 320 17.56 26.08 4.65
C ALA A 320 16.86 26.73 5.88
N GLY A 321 17.03 28.03 6.15
CA GLY A 321 16.19 28.73 7.13
C GLY A 321 16.30 28.28 8.60
N GLY A 322 17.42 27.66 9.02
CA GLY A 322 17.74 27.36 10.42
C GLY A 322 16.73 26.45 11.16
N HIS A 323 16.90 25.13 11.08
CA HIS A 323 15.96 24.13 11.61
C HIS A 323 16.34 23.48 12.95
N VAL A 324 17.12 24.17 13.81
CA VAL A 324 17.39 23.64 15.16
C VAL A 324 16.08 23.56 15.96
N GLY A 325 15.81 22.37 16.52
CA GLY A 325 14.56 22.06 17.22
C GLY A 325 13.51 21.33 16.38
N ASP A 326 13.65 21.32 15.05
CA ASP A 326 12.77 20.54 14.17
C ASP A 326 13.11 19.05 14.22
N MET A 327 12.16 18.23 13.75
CA MET A 327 12.36 16.80 13.58
C MET A 327 13.04 16.48 12.24
N ALA A 328 14.12 15.70 12.30
CA ALA A 328 14.79 15.08 11.16
C ALA A 328 14.51 13.58 11.12
N VAL A 329 14.42 13.03 9.91
CA VAL A 329 14.30 11.59 9.66
C VAL A 329 15.26 11.15 8.55
N ILE A 330 15.76 9.91 8.61
CA ILE A 330 16.45 9.30 7.47
C ILE A 330 15.39 8.71 6.54
N ALA A 331 15.34 9.18 5.30
CA ALA A 331 14.34 8.74 4.34
C ALA A 331 14.79 8.93 2.89
N TRP A 332 14.03 8.35 1.97
CA TRP A 332 14.12 8.72 0.55
C TRP A 332 13.68 10.18 0.37
N PRO A 333 14.50 11.05 -0.22
CA PRO A 333 14.29 12.49 -0.24
C PRO A 333 13.43 12.98 -1.42
N GLY A 334 12.79 12.06 -2.16
CA GLY A 334 12.18 12.34 -3.45
C GLY A 334 13.05 11.87 -4.63
N GLY A 335 12.45 11.83 -5.82
CA GLY A 335 13.14 11.40 -7.04
C GLY A 335 14.27 12.35 -7.44
N PRO A 336 15.34 11.84 -8.07
CA PRO A 336 16.46 12.67 -8.51
C PRO A 336 16.06 13.51 -9.73
N ALA A 337 16.94 14.44 -10.13
CA ALA A 337 16.70 15.31 -11.29
C ALA A 337 16.58 14.52 -12.60
N ASP A 338 17.39 13.48 -12.78
CA ASP A 338 17.26 12.53 -13.89
C ASP A 338 17.06 11.10 -13.37
N PRO A 339 15.81 10.62 -13.24
CA PRO A 339 15.51 9.28 -12.74
C PRO A 339 15.96 8.16 -13.68
N LYS A 340 16.38 8.45 -14.93
CA LYS A 340 16.89 7.41 -15.83
C LYS A 340 18.36 7.07 -15.57
N THR A 341 19.10 7.99 -14.97
CA THR A 341 20.56 7.85 -14.80
C THR A 341 21.02 7.98 -13.35
N GLN A 342 20.12 8.38 -12.44
CA GLN A 342 20.44 8.70 -11.06
C GLN A 342 19.51 7.99 -10.08
N HIS A 343 20.01 7.76 -8.85
CA HIS A 343 19.23 7.43 -7.67
C HIS A 343 19.46 8.45 -6.57
N SER A 344 18.46 8.66 -5.72
CA SER A 344 18.52 9.64 -4.63
C SER A 344 19.13 9.09 -3.35
N GLY A 345 19.12 7.76 -3.18
CA GLY A 345 19.50 7.10 -1.93
C GLY A 345 18.61 7.53 -0.77
N THR A 346 19.11 7.43 0.45
CA THR A 346 18.46 7.96 1.65
C THR A 346 19.40 8.91 2.38
N ARG A 347 18.82 9.91 3.06
CA ARG A 347 19.57 10.92 3.82
C ARG A 347 18.68 11.52 4.91
N TRP A 348 19.30 12.24 5.84
CA TRP A 348 18.57 13.11 6.75
C TRP A 348 17.79 14.17 5.98
N ILE A 349 16.48 14.21 6.21
CA ILE A 349 15.54 15.22 5.72
C ILE A 349 14.68 15.72 6.87
N LEU A 350 14.04 16.87 6.71
CA LEU A 350 13.03 17.31 7.67
C LEU A 350 11.81 16.39 7.60
N ALA A 351 11.28 15.96 8.75
CA ALA A 351 10.07 15.15 8.81
C ALA A 351 8.88 15.85 8.12
N LYS A 352 8.76 17.18 8.29
CA LYS A 352 7.74 18.02 7.65
C LYS A 352 7.88 18.14 6.12
N ALA A 353 8.98 17.65 5.55
CA ALA A 353 9.25 17.59 4.12
C ALA A 353 9.13 16.17 3.55
N TRP A 354 8.92 15.16 4.40
CA TRP A 354 8.90 13.75 3.99
C TRP A 354 7.89 13.48 2.88
N VAL A 355 8.25 12.60 1.94
CA VAL A 355 7.38 12.09 0.89
C VAL A 355 7.53 10.57 0.78
N PRO A 356 6.46 9.85 0.41
CA PRO A 356 6.53 8.42 0.11
C PRO A 356 7.38 8.14 -1.12
N TYR A 357 7.86 6.90 -1.27
CA TYR A 357 8.57 6.44 -2.46
C TYR A 357 7.61 6.28 -3.64
N GLN A 358 7.34 7.40 -4.31
CA GLN A 358 6.38 7.54 -5.39
C GLN A 358 6.80 8.66 -6.35
N ARG A 359 6.22 8.69 -7.57
CA ARG A 359 6.43 9.80 -8.51
C ARG A 359 5.92 11.11 -7.93
N ALA A 360 6.62 12.22 -8.18
CA ALA A 360 6.18 13.55 -7.75
C ALA A 360 4.80 13.97 -8.30
N THR A 361 4.36 13.36 -9.41
CA THR A 361 3.04 13.60 -10.03
C THR A 361 1.93 12.67 -9.52
N PHE A 362 2.28 11.70 -8.67
CA PHE A 362 1.37 10.73 -8.06
C PHE A 362 1.90 10.33 -6.67
N VAL A 363 1.92 11.28 -5.73
CA VAL A 363 2.60 11.10 -4.43
C VAL A 363 1.87 10.10 -3.52
N THR A 364 0.55 10.18 -3.44
CA THR A 364 -0.31 9.11 -2.87
C THR A 364 -1.57 9.02 -3.71
N PRO A 365 -2.27 7.87 -3.76
CA PRO A 365 -3.55 7.78 -4.45
C PRO A 365 -4.58 8.76 -3.88
N ALA A 366 -5.47 9.27 -4.74
CA ALA A 366 -6.46 10.31 -4.43
C ALA A 366 -7.69 9.75 -3.68
N PHE A 367 -7.46 9.14 -2.52
CA PHE A 367 -8.49 8.60 -1.62
C PHE A 367 -7.92 8.29 -0.22
N PRO A 368 -8.79 8.24 0.83
CA PRO A 368 -8.40 7.89 2.20
C PRO A 368 -7.57 6.60 2.33
N GLY A 369 -6.74 6.52 3.37
CA GLY A 369 -5.83 5.41 3.65
C GLY A 369 -6.54 4.14 4.10
N TYR A 370 -7.44 4.25 5.07
CA TYR A 370 -7.97 3.07 5.76
C TYR A 370 -9.15 2.41 5.03
N TYR A 371 -9.08 1.13 4.63
CA TYR A 371 -7.93 0.22 4.61
C TYR A 371 -7.42 -0.01 3.17
N SER A 372 -6.32 -0.75 3.00
CA SER A 372 -5.62 -0.88 1.72
C SER A 372 -6.44 -1.62 0.66
N GLY A 373 -6.73 -0.95 -0.46
CA GLY A 373 -7.40 -1.56 -1.61
C GLY A 373 -6.55 -2.67 -2.23
N HIS A 374 -5.24 -2.43 -2.42
CA HIS A 374 -4.33 -3.43 -2.99
C HIS A 374 -4.32 -4.72 -2.15
N SER A 375 -4.23 -4.60 -0.83
CA SER A 375 -4.25 -5.76 0.06
C SER A 375 -5.56 -6.55 -0.04
N THR A 376 -6.69 -5.84 -0.18
CA THR A 376 -8.03 -6.43 -0.25
C THR A 376 -8.27 -7.13 -1.58
N PHE A 377 -7.98 -6.45 -2.71
CA PHE A 377 -8.07 -7.04 -4.04
C PHE A 377 -7.21 -8.29 -4.13
N SER A 378 -5.95 -8.17 -3.72
CA SER A 378 -5.00 -9.25 -3.83
C SER A 378 -5.36 -10.46 -3.00
N ARG A 379 -5.77 -10.26 -1.74
CA ARG A 379 -6.16 -11.40 -0.91
C ARG A 379 -7.45 -12.05 -1.40
N SER A 380 -8.44 -11.27 -1.83
CA SER A 380 -9.69 -11.82 -2.37
C SER A 380 -9.48 -12.67 -3.63
N ALA A 381 -8.62 -12.23 -4.54
CA ALA A 381 -8.28 -12.98 -5.74
C ALA A 381 -7.45 -14.24 -5.42
N ALA A 382 -6.51 -14.16 -4.49
CA ALA A 382 -5.71 -15.32 -4.06
C ALA A 382 -6.57 -16.43 -3.43
N GLU A 383 -7.60 -16.08 -2.64
CA GLU A 383 -8.56 -17.06 -2.13
C GLU A 383 -9.35 -17.72 -3.27
N VAL A 384 -9.84 -16.92 -4.23
CA VAL A 384 -10.55 -17.45 -5.40
C VAL A 384 -9.66 -18.41 -6.19
N LEU A 385 -8.40 -18.05 -6.48
CA LEU A 385 -7.47 -18.93 -7.20
C LEU A 385 -7.18 -20.21 -6.42
N THR A 386 -7.03 -20.11 -5.10
CA THR A 386 -6.82 -21.28 -4.23
C THR A 386 -8.00 -22.25 -4.33
N LEU A 387 -9.22 -21.74 -4.16
CA LEU A 387 -10.45 -22.54 -4.22
C LEU A 387 -10.74 -23.08 -5.62
N MET A 388 -10.44 -22.29 -6.65
CA MET A 388 -10.70 -22.66 -8.04
C MET A 388 -9.72 -23.72 -8.55
N THR A 389 -8.44 -23.61 -8.21
CA THR A 389 -7.42 -24.58 -8.61
C THR A 389 -7.37 -25.80 -7.69
N GLY A 390 -7.90 -25.69 -6.47
CA GLY A 390 -7.82 -26.73 -5.45
C GLY A 390 -6.44 -26.83 -4.78
N SER A 391 -5.58 -25.83 -4.96
CA SER A 391 -4.22 -25.75 -4.42
C SER A 391 -3.93 -24.32 -4.01
N GLU A 392 -3.28 -24.11 -2.87
CA GLU A 392 -2.78 -22.78 -2.47
C GLU A 392 -1.47 -22.39 -3.18
N TYR A 393 -0.79 -23.37 -3.79
CA TYR A 393 0.47 -23.20 -4.49
C TYR A 393 0.27 -22.88 -5.97
N PHE A 394 1.14 -22.01 -6.50
CA PHE A 394 1.28 -21.83 -7.94
C PHE A 394 1.65 -23.17 -8.63
N PRO A 395 1.29 -23.38 -9.91
CA PRO A 395 1.72 -24.57 -10.66
C PRO A 395 3.24 -24.77 -10.58
N GLY A 396 3.69 -25.99 -10.30
CA GLY A 396 5.12 -26.28 -10.05
C GLY A 396 5.64 -25.84 -8.68
N GLY A 397 4.80 -25.25 -7.83
CA GLY A 397 5.14 -24.77 -6.49
C GLY A 397 5.94 -23.47 -6.47
N LEU A 398 6.01 -22.73 -7.59
CA LEU A 398 6.77 -21.50 -7.70
C LEU A 398 6.25 -20.64 -8.86
N SER A 399 6.01 -19.36 -8.58
CA SER A 399 5.87 -18.30 -9.59
C SER A 399 7.04 -17.33 -9.47
N GLU A 400 7.48 -16.77 -10.59
CA GLU A 400 8.65 -15.90 -10.64
C GLU A 400 8.44 -14.71 -11.57
N PHE A 401 9.03 -13.57 -11.22
CA PHE A 401 9.09 -12.39 -12.07
C PHE A 401 10.53 -11.84 -12.10
N ALA A 402 11.13 -11.76 -13.28
CA ALA A 402 12.50 -11.29 -13.46
C ALA A 402 12.54 -9.77 -13.61
N VAL A 403 13.42 -9.13 -12.85
CA VAL A 403 13.65 -7.69 -12.82
C VAL A 403 15.12 -7.45 -13.12
N HIS A 404 15.42 -6.80 -14.23
CA HIS A 404 16.78 -6.58 -14.67
C HIS A 404 17.39 -5.31 -14.08
N GLN A 405 18.68 -5.37 -13.78
CA GLN A 405 19.48 -4.25 -13.30
C GLN A 405 19.27 -3.00 -14.17
N ASN A 406 18.99 -1.87 -13.53
CA ASN A 406 18.81 -0.55 -14.16
C ASN A 406 17.74 -0.49 -15.27
N ALA A 407 16.81 -1.44 -15.31
CA ALA A 407 15.88 -1.60 -16.44
C ALA A 407 14.41 -1.70 -16.03
N PHE A 408 14.08 -1.48 -14.76
CA PHE A 408 12.71 -1.65 -14.26
C PHE A 408 12.17 -0.42 -13.52
N LEU A 409 12.92 0.08 -12.54
CA LEU A 409 12.49 1.20 -11.71
C LEU A 409 12.31 2.47 -12.56
N GLN A 410 11.25 3.20 -12.26
CA GLN A 410 10.84 4.40 -12.98
C GLN A 410 10.99 5.65 -12.13
N PHE A 411 11.05 5.51 -10.79
CA PHE A 411 11.16 6.66 -9.89
C PHE A 411 12.60 7.15 -9.78
N GLU A 412 13.56 6.24 -10.04
CA GLU A 412 15.00 6.44 -10.10
C GLU A 412 15.66 5.22 -10.77
N ILE A 413 16.95 5.31 -11.09
CA ILE A 413 17.67 4.21 -11.72
C ILE A 413 17.72 2.99 -10.78
N GLY A 414 17.39 1.82 -11.31
CA GLY A 414 17.61 0.55 -10.64
C GLY A 414 16.69 -0.57 -11.12
N PRO A 415 16.69 -1.71 -10.41
CA PRO A 415 17.51 -2.02 -9.23
C PRO A 415 19.02 -2.05 -9.51
N SER A 416 19.86 -2.03 -8.46
CA SER A 416 21.33 -2.02 -8.61
C SER A 416 21.94 -3.36 -9.02
N GLN A 417 21.14 -4.43 -9.03
CA GLN A 417 21.46 -5.77 -9.51
C GLN A 417 20.18 -6.44 -10.06
N ASP A 418 20.32 -7.57 -10.75
CA ASP A 418 19.17 -8.38 -11.13
C ASP A 418 18.42 -8.90 -9.89
N VAL A 419 17.11 -8.72 -9.87
CA VAL A 419 16.20 -9.22 -8.84
C VAL A 419 15.22 -10.19 -9.47
N ARG A 420 14.82 -11.23 -8.73
CA ARG A 420 13.75 -12.14 -9.16
C ARG A 420 12.74 -12.19 -8.02
N LEU A 421 11.53 -11.69 -8.26
CA LEU A 421 10.48 -11.89 -7.28
C LEU A 421 10.01 -13.34 -7.40
N GLN A 422 9.76 -14.00 -6.27
CA GLN A 422 9.38 -15.39 -6.20
C GLN A 422 8.25 -15.59 -5.19
N TRP A 423 7.27 -16.42 -5.53
CA TRP A 423 6.14 -16.75 -4.65
C TRP A 423 5.81 -18.23 -4.76
N ALA A 424 5.68 -18.92 -3.62
CA ALA A 424 5.28 -20.33 -3.60
C ALA A 424 3.76 -20.46 -3.66
N ARG A 425 3.06 -19.67 -2.84
CA ARG A 425 1.59 -19.63 -2.75
C ARG A 425 1.01 -18.35 -3.34
N TYR A 426 -0.25 -18.40 -3.78
CA TYR A 426 -1.01 -17.21 -4.16
C TYR A 426 -1.05 -16.19 -3.01
N PHE A 427 -1.13 -16.68 -1.77
CA PHE A 427 -1.10 -15.84 -0.58
C PHE A 427 0.22 -15.10 -0.39
N ASP A 428 1.36 -15.67 -0.77
CA ASP A 428 2.65 -14.97 -0.67
C ASP A 428 2.70 -13.78 -1.63
N ALA A 429 2.15 -13.93 -2.84
CA ALA A 429 2.03 -12.83 -3.80
C ALA A 429 1.05 -11.76 -3.28
N ALA A 430 -0.10 -12.18 -2.73
CA ALA A 430 -1.08 -11.24 -2.17
C ALA A 430 -0.55 -10.47 -0.96
N ASP A 431 0.18 -11.14 -0.07
CA ASP A 431 0.80 -10.51 1.08
C ASP A 431 1.89 -9.52 0.64
N GLN A 432 2.73 -9.88 -0.34
CA GLN A 432 3.74 -8.97 -0.87
C GLN A 432 3.12 -7.74 -1.54
N ALA A 433 1.97 -7.89 -2.20
CA ALA A 433 1.21 -6.76 -2.73
C ALA A 433 0.81 -5.78 -1.62
N GLY A 434 0.42 -6.28 -0.44
CA GLY A 434 0.19 -5.46 0.75
C GLY A 434 1.46 -4.82 1.32
N GLN A 435 2.50 -5.62 1.57
CA GLN A 435 3.81 -5.18 2.08
C GLN A 435 4.41 -4.08 1.21
N SER A 436 4.27 -4.17 -0.11
CA SER A 436 4.76 -3.18 -1.04
C SER A 436 4.20 -1.77 -0.80
N ARG A 437 3.03 -1.65 -0.16
CA ARG A 437 2.39 -0.35 0.13
C ARG A 437 2.99 0.30 1.36
N LEU A 438 3.52 -0.51 2.28
CA LEU A 438 4.35 -0.08 3.41
C LEU A 438 5.70 0.41 2.91
N TRP A 439 6.38 -0.37 2.06
CA TRP A 439 7.65 0.03 1.41
C TRP A 439 7.51 1.26 0.52
N GLY A 440 6.38 1.39 -0.18
CA GLY A 440 6.04 2.60 -0.93
C GLY A 440 5.70 3.80 -0.04
N GLY A 441 5.50 3.62 1.26
CA GLY A 441 5.16 4.68 2.22
C GLY A 441 3.75 5.25 2.07
N ILE A 442 2.81 4.52 1.45
CA ILE A 442 1.46 5.03 1.16
C ILE A 442 0.37 4.43 2.03
N HIS A 443 0.68 3.39 2.79
CA HIS A 443 -0.19 2.73 3.76
C HIS A 443 0.58 2.35 5.03
N VAL A 444 -0.15 2.10 6.11
CA VAL A 444 0.36 1.54 7.38
C VAL A 444 -0.10 0.09 7.57
N GLU A 445 0.46 -0.62 8.55
CA GLU A 445 0.12 -2.03 8.82
C GLU A 445 -1.37 -2.25 9.09
N ALA A 446 -2.03 -1.36 9.82
CA ALA A 446 -3.48 -1.47 10.05
C ALA A 446 -4.28 -1.42 8.74
N ASP A 447 -3.86 -0.62 7.77
CA ASP A 447 -4.49 -0.57 6.44
C ASP A 447 -4.28 -1.90 5.70
N ASP A 448 -3.06 -2.43 5.74
CA ASP A 448 -2.69 -3.65 5.04
C ASP A 448 -3.36 -4.89 5.65
N PHE A 449 -3.16 -5.12 6.95
CA PHE A 449 -3.65 -6.29 7.66
C PHE A 449 -5.18 -6.36 7.70
N THR A 450 -5.85 -5.22 7.86
CA THR A 450 -7.30 -5.15 7.70
C THR A 450 -7.70 -5.54 6.28
N GLY A 451 -7.04 -4.96 5.27
CA GLY A 451 -7.33 -5.27 3.87
C GLY A 451 -7.16 -6.75 3.54
N ARG A 452 -6.09 -7.41 4.00
CA ARG A 452 -5.91 -8.85 3.82
C ARG A 452 -7.00 -9.65 4.53
N THR A 453 -7.30 -9.33 5.79
CA THR A 453 -8.31 -10.05 6.56
C THR A 453 -9.70 -9.92 5.92
N ARG A 454 -10.09 -8.72 5.48
CA ARG A 454 -11.36 -8.52 4.77
C ARG A 454 -11.35 -9.19 3.40
N GLY A 455 -10.24 -9.11 2.67
CA GLY A 455 -10.06 -9.77 1.38
C GLY A 455 -10.22 -11.29 1.46
N HIS A 456 -9.75 -11.91 2.54
CA HIS A 456 -9.98 -13.34 2.81
C HIS A 456 -11.48 -13.67 2.84
N ASP A 457 -12.25 -12.98 3.67
CA ASP A 457 -13.69 -13.19 3.80
C ASP A 457 -14.42 -12.97 2.46
N ILE A 458 -14.04 -11.90 1.75
CA ILE A 458 -14.62 -11.53 0.44
C ILE A 458 -14.36 -12.61 -0.61
N GLY A 459 -13.12 -13.09 -0.73
CA GLY A 459 -12.76 -14.08 -1.75
C GLY A 459 -13.52 -15.39 -1.58
N ILE A 460 -13.67 -15.86 -0.34
CA ILE A 460 -14.47 -17.05 -0.02
C ILE A 460 -15.94 -16.83 -0.36
N ALA A 461 -16.52 -15.70 0.05
CA ALA A 461 -17.91 -15.37 -0.22
C ALA A 461 -18.20 -15.30 -1.74
N ALA A 462 -17.34 -14.62 -2.49
CA ALA A 462 -17.44 -14.48 -3.93
C ALA A 462 -17.32 -15.84 -4.65
N PHE A 463 -16.36 -16.68 -4.27
CA PHE A 463 -16.24 -18.01 -4.87
C PHE A 463 -17.47 -18.88 -4.58
N ASN A 464 -17.97 -18.88 -3.34
CA ASN A 464 -19.17 -19.61 -2.98
C ASN A 464 -20.39 -19.14 -3.79
N LYS A 465 -20.55 -17.83 -3.97
CA LYS A 465 -21.60 -17.27 -4.82
C LYS A 465 -21.42 -17.70 -6.27
N ALA A 466 -20.20 -17.65 -6.81
CA ALA A 466 -19.90 -18.06 -8.18
C ALA A 466 -20.25 -19.53 -8.43
N VAL A 467 -19.96 -20.43 -7.48
CA VAL A 467 -20.31 -21.86 -7.57
C VAL A 467 -21.81 -22.07 -7.77
N THR A 468 -22.68 -21.27 -7.13
CA THR A 468 -24.14 -21.38 -7.34
C THR A 468 -24.57 -21.11 -8.79
N TYR A 469 -23.83 -20.26 -9.52
CA TYR A 469 -24.08 -20.07 -10.95
C TYR A 469 -23.51 -21.21 -11.78
N PHE A 470 -22.39 -21.81 -11.35
CA PHE A 470 -21.74 -22.89 -12.08
C PHE A 470 -22.53 -24.21 -12.02
N ASP A 471 -23.23 -24.47 -10.91
CA ASP A 471 -24.05 -25.67 -10.72
C ASP A 471 -25.55 -25.45 -11.04
N GLY A 472 -25.93 -24.20 -11.35
CA GLY A 472 -27.30 -23.83 -11.70
C GLY A 472 -28.25 -23.70 -10.49
N SER A 473 -27.73 -23.66 -9.27
CA SER A 473 -28.53 -23.47 -8.04
C SER A 473 -28.78 -22.00 -7.67
N ALA A 474 -28.17 -21.05 -8.38
CA ALA A 474 -28.37 -19.63 -8.16
C ALA A 474 -29.86 -19.26 -8.26
N ALA A 475 -30.37 -18.57 -7.24
CA ALA A 475 -31.73 -18.03 -7.26
C ALA A 475 -31.88 -16.98 -8.38
N PRO A 476 -33.06 -16.91 -9.05
CA PRO A 476 -33.34 -15.93 -10.11
C PRO A 476 -33.19 -14.47 -9.70
#